data_AF-A0A7Y2AYJ3-F1
#
_entry.id   AF-A0A7Y2AYJ3-F1
#
_cell.length_a   1.000
_cell.length_b   1.000
_cell.length_c   1.000
_cell.angle_alpha   90.00
_cell.angle_beta   90.00
_cell.angle_gamma   90.00
#
_symmetry.space_group_name_H-M   'P 1'
#
loop_
_entity.id
_entity.type
_entity.pdbx_description
1 polymer ?
#
loop_
_entity_poly.entity_id
_entity_poly.type
_entity_poly.pdbx_seq_one_letter_code
_entity_poly.pdbx_strand_id
1 'polypeptide(L)'
;MSDSNGKAGRKGGQLGNWVLLLLVTLATLWLADRVFRAYEQSQLLPQLPDPGDNAAVNLASLRYNDTTVERDTTEGEFRILSFGDSFAYSVMQPDLSYSGLLQGQLQENVPDFRFRVVNLGEPATGTRQYRESHRYWSRILQHQGVLFLVFIGNDLLDDAYLYSAVEWQPNRAVLEGGNPILDPGNPRVPRKYPLRMFDYAYAWFMSLRTRSDEDLPPGYNWAGLTDFARDDFLEINSRYLENFDPQELPALLPGYEQVMLLMQHAQRFSEQGIPVAVAIGPSEIQVNDGLRNEVLALQSRQQDEFDMQLPQRIISQLHAQHAPDVTLFDMTAGFRAHAQATGSSLFFRRNTHWDKEGNRLAAELIGREIRSAWFGQPGNDPATGPHQALPSNPLLSDQQIRQYLAPLNRFHGGGFKVTGAVRPIHLLDGISDQPDNWAIAPLGSAVSISFAEPMALAAVRIHLFDGDGRHYRYSLEAEHGDGWELVAGAPETSSEGAQEWTLNGRPVSAIRITGIESTAAAGSPTAGYLLIHEIEWTQKQAESGY
;
A
#
# COMPACT_ATOMS: atom_id res chain seq x y z
N MET A 1 -36.94 36.38 63.81
CA MET A 1 -37.26 35.72 62.52
C MET A 1 -36.96 36.69 61.38
N SER A 2 -35.74 36.72 60.85
CA SER A 2 -35.42 37.24 59.50
C SER A 2 -33.92 37.12 59.23
N ASP A 3 -33.39 35.91 59.02
CA ASP A 3 -31.99 35.80 58.54
C ASP A 3 -31.64 34.50 57.79
N SER A 4 -32.63 33.76 57.27
CA SER A 4 -32.37 32.52 56.52
C SER A 4 -32.51 32.64 54.99
N ASN A 5 -32.97 33.77 54.43
CA ASN A 5 -33.22 33.90 52.98
C ASN A 5 -32.01 34.38 52.14
N GLY A 6 -30.89 34.74 52.76
CA GLY A 6 -29.72 35.29 52.04
C GLY A 6 -28.75 34.26 51.42
N LYS A 7 -28.87 32.98 51.77
CA LYS A 7 -27.89 31.95 51.35
C LYS A 7 -28.29 31.16 50.09
N ALA A 8 -29.58 31.16 49.69
CA ALA A 8 -30.04 30.44 48.50
C ALA A 8 -29.74 31.19 47.18
N GLY A 9 -29.87 32.52 47.17
CA GLY A 9 -29.63 33.34 45.96
C GLY A 9 -28.15 33.44 45.53
N ARG A 10 -27.20 33.29 46.47
CA ARG A 10 -25.76 33.34 46.18
C ARG A 10 -25.23 32.10 45.46
N LYS A 11 -25.84 30.92 45.69
CA LYS A 11 -25.43 29.66 45.06
C LYS A 11 -25.86 29.56 43.59
N GLY A 12 -27.03 30.10 43.24
CA GLY A 12 -27.52 30.12 41.86
C GLY A 12 -26.68 31.02 40.94
N GLY A 13 -26.26 32.20 41.42
CA GLY A 13 -25.38 33.10 40.65
C GLY A 13 -23.96 32.56 40.44
N GLN A 14 -23.43 31.82 41.42
CA GLN A 14 -22.12 31.18 41.27
C GLN A 14 -22.15 30.06 40.23
N LEU A 15 -23.19 29.21 40.22
CA LEU A 15 -23.34 28.16 39.21
C LEU A 15 -23.48 28.76 37.81
N GLY A 16 -24.26 29.84 37.64
CA GLY A 16 -24.39 30.55 36.37
C GLY A 16 -23.06 31.11 35.86
N ASN A 17 -22.25 31.70 36.73
CA ASN A 17 -20.92 32.20 36.37
C ASN A 17 -19.96 31.07 35.97
N TRP A 18 -19.99 29.92 36.64
CA TRP A 18 -19.18 28.75 36.28
C TRP A 18 -19.59 28.16 34.93
N VAL A 19 -20.90 28.08 34.65
CA VAL A 19 -21.41 27.62 33.36
C VAL A 19 -21.00 28.59 32.25
N LEU A 20 -21.15 29.89 32.47
CA LEU A 20 -20.73 30.90 31.49
C LEU A 20 -19.22 30.83 31.22
N LEU A 21 -18.40 30.71 32.27
CA LEU A 21 -16.96 30.56 32.14
C LEU A 21 -16.58 29.31 31.35
N LEU A 22 -17.24 28.17 31.62
CA LEU A 22 -17.03 26.93 30.88
C LEU A 22 -17.39 27.10 29.40
N LEU A 23 -18.55 27.68 29.09
CA LEU A 23 -19.00 27.91 27.71
C LEU A 23 -18.05 28.82 26.94
N VAL A 24 -17.62 29.94 27.55
CA VAL A 24 -16.65 30.86 26.94
C VAL A 24 -15.31 30.16 26.71
N THR A 25 -14.87 29.32 27.65
CA THR A 25 -13.63 28.55 27.50
C THR A 25 -13.71 27.57 26.35
N LEU A 26 -14.80 26.79 26.25
CA LEU A 26 -15.01 25.82 25.17
C LEU A 26 -15.12 26.52 23.81
N ALA A 27 -15.86 27.63 23.72
CA ALA A 27 -15.97 28.41 22.49
C ALA A 27 -14.61 28.99 22.04
N THR A 28 -13.81 29.47 22.99
CA THR A 28 -12.46 30.00 22.72
C THR A 28 -11.54 28.90 22.21
N LEU A 29 -11.55 27.73 22.85
CA LEU A 29 -10.75 26.57 22.43
C LEU A 29 -11.14 26.09 21.04
N TRP A 30 -12.44 26.01 20.76
CA TRP A 30 -12.95 25.64 19.43
C TRP A 30 -12.54 26.64 18.35
N LEU A 31 -12.65 27.95 18.61
CA LEU A 31 -12.26 28.97 17.64
C LEU A 31 -10.76 28.95 17.38
N ALA A 32 -9.94 28.83 18.43
CA ALA A 32 -8.49 28.69 18.32
C ALA A 32 -8.11 27.45 17.50
N ASP A 33 -8.80 26.32 17.69
CA ASP A 33 -8.59 25.11 16.90
C ASP A 33 -8.94 25.30 15.42
N ARG A 34 -10.03 26.01 15.11
CA ARG A 34 -10.41 26.32 13.72
C ARG A 34 -9.38 27.19 13.01
N VAL A 35 -8.89 28.23 13.68
CA VAL A 35 -7.80 29.09 13.15
C VAL A 35 -6.54 28.26 12.93
N PHE A 36 -6.21 27.42 13.92
CA PHE A 36 -5.05 26.55 13.84
C PHE A 36 -5.12 25.56 12.66
N ARG A 37 -6.26 24.91 12.44
CA ARG A 37 -6.46 23.99 11.29
C ARG A 37 -6.34 24.70 9.95
N ALA A 38 -6.84 25.93 9.83
CA ALA A 38 -6.70 26.72 8.60
C ALA A 38 -5.22 27.08 8.34
N TYR A 39 -4.47 27.40 9.39
CA TYR A 39 -3.03 27.61 9.31
C TYR A 39 -2.29 26.32 8.92
N GLU A 40 -2.61 25.19 9.56
CA GLU A 40 -2.02 23.89 9.25
C GLU A 40 -2.21 23.49 7.78
N GLN A 41 -3.43 23.62 7.25
CA GLN A 41 -3.73 23.31 5.85
C GLN A 41 -3.01 24.22 4.85
N SER A 42 -2.76 25.48 5.21
CA SER A 42 -2.14 26.44 4.28
C SER A 42 -0.62 26.50 4.38
N GLN A 43 -0.04 26.17 5.53
CA GLN A 43 1.39 26.39 5.80
C GLN A 43 2.17 25.14 6.21
N LEU A 44 1.52 24.13 6.82
CA LEU A 44 2.22 23.01 7.46
C LEU A 44 2.07 21.68 6.70
N LEU A 45 0.95 21.46 6.03
CA LEU A 45 0.77 20.30 5.16
C LEU A 45 1.44 20.61 3.80
N PRO A 46 2.41 19.79 3.35
CA PRO A 46 2.93 19.93 2.01
C PRO A 46 1.78 19.76 1.02
N GLN A 47 1.52 20.81 0.25
CA GLN A 47 0.63 20.68 -0.89
C GLN A 47 1.30 19.73 -1.87
N LEU A 48 0.56 18.72 -2.33
CA LEU A 48 1.02 17.93 -3.46
C LEU A 48 1.42 18.89 -4.57
N PRO A 49 2.55 18.65 -5.27
CA PRO A 49 2.91 19.50 -6.38
C PRO A 49 1.71 19.52 -7.30
N ASP A 50 1.11 20.70 -7.44
CA ASP A 50 0.15 20.93 -8.50
C ASP A 50 0.89 20.54 -9.79
N PRO A 51 0.29 19.71 -10.66
CA PRO A 51 0.83 19.50 -12.00
C PRO A 51 1.09 20.79 -12.78
N GLY A 52 0.77 21.98 -12.26
CA GLY A 52 1.24 23.30 -12.73
C GLY A 52 2.73 23.43 -13.12
N ASP A 53 3.06 24.57 -13.73
CA ASP A 53 4.19 24.83 -14.65
C ASP A 53 5.63 24.73 -14.10
N ASN A 54 5.86 24.22 -12.89
CA ASN A 54 7.23 24.07 -12.37
C ASN A 54 7.97 22.96 -13.12
N ALA A 55 9.11 23.30 -13.73
CA ALA A 55 9.93 22.37 -14.51
C ALA A 55 10.53 21.21 -13.69
N ALA A 56 10.67 21.38 -12.37
CA ALA A 56 11.26 20.41 -11.47
C ALA A 56 10.39 20.10 -10.24
N VAL A 57 10.54 18.89 -9.70
CA VAL A 57 9.91 18.42 -8.46
C VAL A 57 10.98 18.19 -7.41
N ASN A 58 10.86 18.86 -6.27
CA ASN A 58 11.75 18.63 -5.13
C ASN A 58 11.25 17.45 -4.28
N LEU A 59 11.69 16.23 -4.60
CA LEU A 59 11.24 15.01 -3.91
C LEU A 59 11.63 15.00 -2.41
N ALA A 60 12.79 15.55 -2.04
CA ALA A 60 13.18 15.73 -0.64
C ALA A 60 12.18 16.61 0.14
N SER A 61 11.62 17.65 -0.49
CA SER A 61 10.60 18.50 0.14
C SER A 61 9.28 17.75 0.40
N LEU A 62 9.00 16.76 -0.44
CA LEU A 62 7.91 15.78 -0.27
C LEU A 62 8.34 14.56 0.56
N ARG A 63 9.52 14.65 1.16
CA ARG A 63 10.13 13.69 2.08
C ARG A 63 10.45 12.31 1.49
N TYR A 64 10.54 12.18 0.16
CA TYR A 64 11.13 10.98 -0.43
C TYR A 64 12.63 10.96 -0.14
N ASN A 65 13.23 9.76 -0.13
CA ASN A 65 14.67 9.59 0.02
C ASN A 65 15.41 9.82 -1.31
N ASP A 66 15.21 11.00 -1.89
CA ASP A 66 15.77 11.40 -3.19
C ASP A 66 15.91 12.92 -3.29
N THR A 67 16.54 13.40 -4.36
CA THR A 67 16.82 14.80 -4.64
C THR A 67 15.75 15.43 -5.55
N THR A 68 15.97 16.68 -5.95
CA THR A 68 15.18 17.33 -7.00
C THR A 68 15.32 16.59 -8.33
N VAL A 69 14.21 16.46 -9.05
CA VAL A 69 14.11 15.80 -10.36
C VAL A 69 13.38 16.71 -11.34
N GLU A 70 13.98 16.93 -12.52
CA GLU A 70 13.31 17.63 -13.63
C GLU A 70 12.17 16.77 -14.19
N ARG A 71 11.04 17.37 -14.53
CA ARG A 71 9.88 16.64 -15.06
C ARG A 71 10.19 15.98 -16.39
N ASP A 72 10.79 16.74 -17.30
CA ASP A 72 11.23 16.23 -18.58
C ASP A 72 12.60 15.55 -18.47
N THR A 73 12.82 14.55 -19.32
CA THR A 73 14.15 13.95 -19.46
C THR A 73 15.05 14.82 -20.31
N THR A 74 16.35 14.84 -20.00
CA THR A 74 17.34 15.49 -20.87
C THR A 74 17.77 14.56 -22.01
N GLU A 75 18.33 15.11 -23.08
CA GLU A 75 18.81 14.30 -24.21
C GLU A 75 19.84 13.26 -23.76
N GLY A 76 19.62 11.99 -24.15
CA GLY A 76 20.47 10.85 -23.75
C GLY A 76 20.22 10.34 -22.32
N GLU A 77 19.26 10.89 -21.58
CA GLU A 77 18.87 10.38 -20.26
C GLU A 77 17.99 9.13 -20.36
N PHE A 78 18.35 8.07 -19.63
CA PHE A 78 17.51 6.92 -19.37
C PHE A 78 17.05 6.97 -17.91
N ARG A 79 15.81 7.41 -17.70
CA ARG A 79 15.23 7.57 -16.37
C ARG A 79 14.39 6.35 -15.98
N ILE A 80 14.68 5.82 -14.80
CA ILE A 80 13.96 4.71 -14.18
C ILE A 80 13.18 5.25 -12.99
N LEU A 81 11.87 5.03 -12.94
CA LEU A 81 11.08 5.30 -11.75
C LEU A 81 11.04 4.04 -10.88
N SER A 82 11.55 4.13 -9.65
CA SER A 82 11.65 3.00 -8.70
C SER A 82 10.62 3.13 -7.58
N PHE A 83 9.77 2.13 -7.43
CA PHE A 83 8.70 2.09 -6.43
C PHE A 83 8.86 0.90 -5.50
N GLY A 84 8.38 1.06 -4.27
CA GLY A 84 8.32 0.00 -3.27
C GLY A 84 8.02 0.60 -1.91
N ASP A 85 8.15 -0.21 -0.87
CA ASP A 85 7.90 0.17 0.52
C ASP A 85 9.11 0.90 1.15
N SER A 86 9.34 0.69 2.45
CA SER A 86 10.48 1.21 3.17
C SER A 86 11.83 0.64 2.71
N PHE A 87 11.87 -0.48 1.97
CA PHE A 87 13.08 -1.00 1.35
C PHE A 87 13.45 -0.23 0.09
N ALA A 88 12.45 0.18 -0.70
CA ALA A 88 12.64 1.16 -1.78
C ALA A 88 13.05 2.52 -1.23
N TYR A 89 12.33 3.01 -0.23
CA TYR A 89 12.69 4.25 0.45
C TYR A 89 14.12 4.19 0.99
N SER A 90 14.50 3.06 1.61
CA SER A 90 15.78 2.78 2.25
C SER A 90 16.05 3.60 3.52
N VAL A 91 16.62 2.93 4.53
CA VAL A 91 17.15 3.57 5.75
C VAL A 91 18.51 4.25 5.52
N MET A 92 19.09 4.08 4.33
CA MET A 92 20.35 4.70 3.92
C MET A 92 20.10 6.08 3.31
N GLN A 93 21.10 6.97 3.34
CA GLN A 93 21.07 8.22 2.59
C GLN A 93 20.87 7.95 1.08
N PRO A 94 20.32 8.91 0.31
CA PRO A 94 19.90 8.67 -1.08
C PRO A 94 20.96 8.01 -1.98
N ASP A 95 22.22 8.43 -1.85
CA ASP A 95 23.37 7.91 -2.60
C ASP A 95 23.82 6.51 -2.18
N LEU A 96 23.43 6.08 -0.98
CA LEU A 96 23.71 4.76 -0.41
C LEU A 96 22.49 3.83 -0.41
N SER A 97 21.32 4.32 -0.81
CA SER A 97 20.15 3.50 -1.11
C SER A 97 20.44 2.60 -2.31
N TYR A 98 19.75 1.47 -2.46
CA TYR A 98 19.95 0.64 -3.65
C TYR A 98 19.66 1.42 -4.94
N SER A 99 18.73 2.38 -4.92
CA SER A 99 18.39 3.19 -6.10
C SER A 99 19.56 4.10 -6.50
N GLY A 100 20.20 4.76 -5.53
CA GLY A 100 21.39 5.58 -5.75
C GLY A 100 22.58 4.75 -6.24
N LEU A 101 22.81 3.60 -5.62
CA LEU A 101 23.89 2.68 -6.01
C LEU A 101 23.64 2.07 -7.41
N LEU A 102 22.40 1.70 -7.72
CA LEU A 102 21.99 1.18 -9.02
C LEU A 102 22.24 2.21 -10.13
N GLN A 103 21.94 3.48 -9.89
CA GLN A 103 22.23 4.55 -10.84
C GLN A 103 23.71 4.59 -11.22
N GLY A 104 24.61 4.54 -10.23
CA GLY A 104 26.06 4.52 -10.45
C GLY A 104 26.49 3.28 -11.24
N GLN A 105 26.00 2.10 -10.85
CA GLN A 105 26.34 0.85 -11.54
C GLN A 105 25.84 0.82 -12.99
N LEU A 106 24.63 1.30 -13.28
CA LEU A 106 24.14 1.38 -14.66
C LEU A 106 24.97 2.38 -15.48
N GLN A 107 25.34 3.52 -14.89
CA GLN A 107 26.18 4.51 -15.55
C GLN A 107 27.56 3.97 -15.93
N GLU A 108 28.15 3.13 -15.09
CA GLU A 108 29.45 2.51 -15.33
C GLU A 108 29.39 1.40 -16.40
N ASN A 109 28.31 0.63 -16.43
CA ASN A 109 28.24 -0.59 -17.23
C ASN A 109 27.47 -0.41 -18.56
N VAL A 110 26.63 0.61 -18.68
CA VAL A 110 25.88 0.93 -19.90
C VAL A 110 26.16 2.39 -20.32
N PRO A 111 27.38 2.68 -20.83
CA PRO A 111 27.87 4.05 -20.98
C PRO A 111 27.12 4.89 -22.04
N ASP A 112 26.29 4.26 -22.88
CA ASP A 112 25.51 4.94 -23.94
C ASP A 112 24.38 5.82 -23.39
N PHE A 113 24.02 5.67 -22.12
CA PHE A 113 22.97 6.44 -21.47
C PHE A 113 23.48 7.22 -20.27
N ARG A 114 22.85 8.36 -20.02
CA ARG A 114 22.92 9.04 -18.72
C ARG A 114 21.82 8.49 -17.83
N PHE A 115 22.15 7.76 -16.77
CA PHE A 115 21.12 7.18 -15.93
C PHE A 115 20.61 8.12 -14.85
N ARG A 116 19.29 8.09 -14.64
CA ARG A 116 18.63 8.67 -13.46
C ARG A 116 17.68 7.65 -12.85
N VAL A 117 17.97 7.15 -11.65
CA VAL A 117 17.07 6.24 -10.93
C VAL A 117 16.34 7.03 -9.85
N VAL A 118 15.07 7.35 -10.10
CA VAL A 118 14.25 8.14 -9.18
C VAL A 118 13.65 7.21 -8.12
N ASN A 119 14.02 7.44 -6.86
CA ASN A 119 13.50 6.71 -5.72
C ASN A 119 12.15 7.30 -5.27
N LEU A 120 11.09 6.59 -5.63
CA LEU A 120 9.71 6.87 -5.23
C LEU A 120 9.20 5.81 -4.23
N GLY A 121 10.11 5.22 -3.46
CA GLY A 121 9.77 4.32 -2.37
C GLY A 121 9.07 5.05 -1.22
N GLU A 122 8.07 4.39 -0.63
CA GLU A 122 7.20 4.96 0.40
C GLU A 122 7.08 4.00 1.59
N PRO A 123 7.52 4.39 2.81
CA PRO A 123 7.40 3.52 3.98
C PRO A 123 5.96 3.11 4.28
N ALA A 124 5.76 1.90 4.82
CA ALA A 124 4.46 1.36 5.23
C ALA A 124 3.41 1.33 4.09
N THR A 125 3.84 0.95 2.89
CA THR A 125 2.99 0.78 1.72
C THR A 125 3.15 -0.62 1.16
N GLY A 126 2.14 -1.12 0.43
CA GLY A 126 2.17 -2.41 -0.24
C GLY A 126 1.96 -2.27 -1.76
N THR A 127 1.84 -3.41 -2.43
CA THR A 127 1.78 -3.48 -3.90
C THR A 127 0.63 -2.69 -4.51
N ARG A 128 -0.47 -2.54 -3.76
CA ARG A 128 -1.57 -1.66 -4.16
C ARG A 128 -1.12 -0.20 -4.30
N GLN A 129 -0.48 0.35 -3.27
CA GLN A 129 -0.01 1.73 -3.25
C GLN A 129 1.06 1.97 -4.32
N TYR A 130 1.90 0.97 -4.62
CA TYR A 130 2.90 1.11 -5.70
C TYR A 130 2.26 1.44 -7.04
N ARG A 131 1.13 0.79 -7.37
CA ARG A 131 0.39 1.08 -8.61
C ARG A 131 -0.19 2.49 -8.62
N GLU A 132 -0.76 2.93 -7.50
CA GLU A 132 -1.36 4.28 -7.41
C GLU A 132 -0.27 5.37 -7.45
N SER A 133 0.84 5.13 -6.75
CA SER A 133 2.05 5.97 -6.81
C SER A 133 2.61 6.05 -8.23
N HIS A 134 2.74 4.91 -8.91
CA HIS A 134 3.14 4.88 -10.31
C HIS A 134 2.18 5.69 -11.20
N ARG A 135 0.86 5.47 -11.11
CA ARG A 135 -0.13 6.22 -11.89
C ARG A 135 -0.01 7.73 -11.69
N TYR A 136 0.32 8.17 -10.48
CA TYR A 136 0.51 9.59 -10.19
C TYR A 136 1.81 10.11 -10.79
N TRP A 137 2.94 9.48 -10.44
CA TRP A 137 4.27 9.97 -10.81
C TRP A 137 4.58 9.82 -12.29
N SER A 138 4.07 8.77 -12.95
CA SER A 138 4.25 8.55 -14.39
C SER A 138 3.61 9.64 -15.26
N ARG A 139 2.66 10.42 -14.70
CA ARG A 139 2.05 11.59 -15.37
C ARG A 139 2.85 12.87 -15.18
N ILE A 140 3.73 12.91 -14.19
CA ILE A 140 4.48 14.12 -13.80
C ILE A 140 5.93 14.03 -14.28
N LEU A 141 6.53 12.83 -14.24
CA LEU A 141 7.92 12.59 -14.59
C LEU A 141 7.99 11.76 -15.87
N GLN A 142 8.58 12.32 -16.92
CA GLN A 142 8.98 11.55 -18.10
C GLN A 142 10.00 10.49 -17.70
N HIS A 143 9.89 9.29 -18.25
CA HIS A 143 10.72 8.14 -17.89
C HIS A 143 10.81 7.14 -19.05
N GLN A 144 11.81 6.26 -18.98
CA GLN A 144 12.08 5.21 -19.97
C GLN A 144 12.04 3.81 -19.38
N GLY A 145 12.00 3.67 -18.05
CA GLY A 145 11.84 2.38 -17.39
C GLY A 145 11.15 2.49 -16.05
N VAL A 146 10.62 1.36 -15.58
CA VAL A 146 9.92 1.26 -14.29
C VAL A 146 10.46 0.06 -13.52
N LEU A 147 10.73 0.26 -12.23
CA LEU A 147 11.16 -0.76 -11.30
C LEU A 147 10.19 -0.81 -10.12
N PHE A 148 9.63 -1.99 -9.84
CA PHE A 148 8.88 -2.26 -8.61
C PHE A 148 9.68 -3.21 -7.73
N LEU A 149 9.91 -2.85 -6.47
CA LEU A 149 10.46 -3.74 -5.45
C LEU A 149 9.32 -4.26 -4.58
N VAL A 150 9.03 -5.55 -4.69
CA VAL A 150 8.08 -6.25 -3.81
C VAL A 150 8.87 -6.92 -2.69
N PHE A 151 8.67 -6.47 -1.46
CA PHE A 151 9.31 -7.04 -0.28
C PHE A 151 8.43 -8.12 0.35
N ILE A 152 8.99 -9.31 0.55
CA ILE A 152 8.23 -10.48 1.01
C ILE A 152 7.84 -10.40 2.49
N GLY A 153 8.43 -9.49 3.27
CA GLY A 153 8.04 -9.32 4.68
C GLY A 153 6.63 -8.75 4.81
N ASN A 154 6.45 -7.44 4.62
CA ASN A 154 5.17 -6.78 4.87
C ASN A 154 4.27 -6.61 3.65
N ASP A 155 4.75 -6.49 2.40
CA ASP A 155 3.88 -6.08 1.27
C ASP A 155 2.63 -6.95 1.10
N LEU A 156 2.81 -8.28 1.18
CA LEU A 156 1.71 -9.24 1.10
C LEU A 156 0.75 -9.09 2.28
N LEU A 157 1.29 -8.99 3.49
CA LEU A 157 0.52 -8.88 4.73
C LEU A 157 -0.22 -7.54 4.82
N ASP A 158 0.41 -6.46 4.40
CA ASP A 158 -0.13 -5.10 4.44
C ASP A 158 -1.37 -4.98 3.54
N ASP A 159 -1.34 -5.61 2.36
CA ASP A 159 -2.49 -5.71 1.47
C ASP A 159 -3.53 -6.75 1.95
N ALA A 160 -3.06 -7.90 2.47
CA ALA A 160 -3.91 -8.99 2.98
C ALA A 160 -4.65 -8.68 4.28
N TYR A 161 -4.16 -7.74 5.08
CA TYR A 161 -4.77 -7.34 6.35
C TYR A 161 -5.11 -5.85 6.43
N LEU A 162 -4.89 -5.11 5.34
CA LEU A 162 -5.15 -3.66 5.26
C LEU A 162 -4.41 -2.86 6.35
N TYR A 163 -3.18 -3.28 6.68
CA TYR A 163 -2.33 -2.51 7.58
C TYR A 163 -1.96 -1.15 6.97
N SER A 164 -1.81 -1.11 5.64
CA SER A 164 -1.66 0.14 4.90
C SER A 164 -3.01 0.79 4.61
N ALA A 165 -3.02 2.12 4.66
CA ALA A 165 -4.23 2.90 4.40
C ALA A 165 -4.78 2.62 3.00
N VAL A 166 -6.12 2.58 2.91
CA VAL A 166 -6.80 2.33 1.65
C VAL A 166 -6.60 3.48 0.66
N GLU A 167 -6.62 4.73 1.12
CA GLU A 167 -6.32 5.86 0.25
C GLU A 167 -4.82 6.06 0.15
N TRP A 168 -4.31 6.03 -1.08
CA TRP A 168 -2.94 6.42 -1.36
C TRP A 168 -2.85 7.95 -1.46
N GLN A 169 -1.84 8.50 -0.79
CA GLN A 169 -1.36 9.86 -0.99
C GLN A 169 0.16 9.81 -1.01
N PRO A 170 0.84 10.65 -1.82
CA PRO A 170 2.29 10.69 -1.89
C PRO A 170 2.95 10.70 -0.52
N ASN A 171 3.74 9.68 -0.23
CA ASN A 171 4.53 9.57 0.98
C ASN A 171 3.72 9.78 2.27
N ARG A 172 2.46 9.34 2.27
CA ARG A 172 1.50 9.55 3.36
C ARG A 172 2.03 9.12 4.73
N ALA A 173 2.71 7.98 4.81
CA ALA A 173 3.29 7.55 6.08
C ALA A 173 4.28 8.57 6.64
N VAL A 174 4.92 9.34 5.76
CA VAL A 174 5.89 10.40 6.09
C VAL A 174 5.23 11.77 6.22
N LEU A 175 4.12 12.03 5.53
CA LEU A 175 3.39 13.31 5.56
C LEU A 175 2.27 13.36 6.61
N GLU A 176 1.55 12.26 6.83
CA GLU A 176 0.35 12.15 7.70
C GLU A 176 0.52 11.18 8.89
N GLY A 177 1.24 10.06 8.74
CA GLY A 177 1.38 9.03 9.78
C GLY A 177 2.48 9.38 10.80
N GLY A 178 2.28 9.33 12.12
CA GLY A 178 1.50 8.36 12.87
C GLY A 178 2.42 7.39 13.64
N ASN A 179 3.67 7.22 13.18
CA ASN A 179 4.72 6.54 13.93
C ASN A 179 5.57 7.58 14.68
N PRO A 180 5.75 7.47 16.02
CA PRO A 180 6.64 8.35 16.77
C PRO A 180 8.09 7.92 16.53
N ILE A 181 8.59 8.11 15.33
CA ILE A 181 10.00 7.95 15.01
C ILE A 181 10.44 9.28 14.43
N LEU A 182 11.00 10.09 15.32
CA LEU A 182 11.04 11.54 15.26
C LEU A 182 12.41 11.97 14.72
N ASP A 183 12.37 12.73 13.63
CA ASP A 183 13.42 13.66 13.19
C ASP A 183 13.57 14.78 14.26
N PRO A 184 14.80 15.14 14.68
CA PRO A 184 15.05 16.23 15.63
C PRO A 184 14.62 17.62 15.12
N GLY A 185 14.31 17.75 13.83
CA GLY A 185 13.93 19.02 13.21
C GLY A 185 12.43 19.27 13.05
N ASN A 186 11.55 18.25 13.14
CA ASN A 186 10.11 18.45 12.97
C ASN A 186 9.25 17.27 13.52
N PRO A 187 8.82 17.30 14.79
CA PRO A 187 7.99 16.23 15.34
C PRO A 187 6.59 16.24 14.69
N ARG A 188 6.26 15.15 13.99
CA ARG A 188 4.94 14.95 13.38
C ARG A 188 3.83 14.96 14.42
N VAL A 189 2.69 15.47 13.99
CA VAL A 189 1.60 15.79 14.88
C VAL A 189 0.46 14.77 14.76
N PRO A 190 0.28 13.84 15.73
CA PRO A 190 -0.70 12.74 15.63
C PRO A 190 -2.13 13.27 15.57
N ARG A 191 -3.16 12.49 15.24
CA ARG A 191 -4.57 12.93 15.35
C ARG A 191 -5.25 12.24 16.53
N LYS A 192 -4.77 12.50 17.74
CA LYS A 192 -5.19 11.82 18.97
C LYS A 192 -6.24 12.60 19.76
N TYR A 193 -6.17 13.92 19.70
CA TYR A 193 -6.99 14.79 20.54
C TYR A 193 -8.11 15.47 19.72
N PRO A 194 -9.27 15.77 20.35
CA PRO A 194 -10.35 16.49 19.66
C PRO A 194 -9.92 17.86 19.12
N LEU A 195 -8.99 18.53 19.82
CA LEU A 195 -8.39 19.78 19.39
C LEU A 195 -6.99 19.52 18.85
N ARG A 196 -6.76 19.94 17.61
CA ARG A 196 -5.53 19.78 16.85
C ARG A 196 -4.32 20.37 17.57
N MET A 197 -4.49 21.51 18.25
CA MET A 197 -3.38 22.14 18.99
C MET A 197 -2.76 21.22 20.07
N PHE A 198 -3.56 20.31 20.66
CA PHE A 198 -3.04 19.36 21.66
C PHE A 198 -2.26 18.22 21.04
N ASP A 199 -2.56 17.87 19.80
CA ASP A 199 -1.70 16.98 19.06
C ASP A 199 -0.30 17.61 18.87
N TYR A 200 -0.22 18.91 18.59
CA TYR A 200 1.06 19.62 18.41
C TYR A 200 1.83 19.71 19.73
N ALA A 201 1.14 20.01 20.83
CA ALA A 201 1.74 20.01 22.16
C ALA A 201 2.25 18.61 22.56
N TYR A 202 1.50 17.55 22.21
CA TYR A 202 1.91 16.17 22.43
C TYR A 202 3.10 15.79 21.56
N ALA A 203 3.10 16.15 20.28
CA ALA A 203 4.23 15.92 19.37
C ALA A 203 5.50 16.60 19.86
N TRP A 204 5.40 17.86 20.27
CA TRP A 204 6.50 18.60 20.88
C TRP A 204 7.00 17.96 22.18
N PHE A 205 6.08 17.51 23.06
CA PHE A 205 6.46 16.79 24.26
C PHE A 205 7.19 15.47 23.96
N MET A 206 6.75 14.73 22.93
CA MET A 206 7.40 13.52 22.48
C MET A 206 8.78 13.81 21.88
N SER A 207 8.94 14.94 21.17
CA SER A 207 10.23 15.35 20.58
C SER A 207 11.31 15.61 21.63
N LEU A 208 10.91 16.09 22.82
CA LEU A 208 11.82 16.29 23.96
C LEU A 208 12.34 14.97 24.57
N ARG A 209 11.78 13.81 24.19
CA ARG A 209 12.14 12.49 24.71
C ARG A 209 12.90 11.62 23.70
N THR A 210 13.11 12.09 22.48
CA THR A 210 13.76 11.32 21.42
C THR A 210 15.27 11.52 21.33
N ARG A 211 15.95 10.48 20.82
CA ARG A 211 17.37 10.53 20.45
C ARG A 211 17.57 11.50 19.28
N SER A 212 18.67 12.23 19.30
CA SER A 212 19.06 13.10 18.19
C SER A 212 19.61 12.27 17.03
N ASP A 213 19.56 12.82 15.80
CA ASP A 213 20.21 12.25 14.60
C ASP A 213 21.72 12.01 14.81
N GLU A 214 22.33 12.63 15.82
CA GLU A 214 23.72 12.43 16.22
C GLU A 214 24.04 10.97 16.61
N ASP A 215 23.02 10.16 16.93
CA ASP A 215 23.18 8.73 17.26
C ASP A 215 23.20 7.80 16.03
N LEU A 216 22.92 8.29 14.81
CA LEU A 216 22.92 7.46 13.59
C LEU A 216 24.34 7.12 13.12
N PRO A 217 24.61 5.86 12.73
CA PRO A 217 25.84 5.54 12.02
C PRO A 217 25.94 6.35 10.72
N PRO A 218 27.16 6.73 10.28
CA PRO A 218 27.36 7.46 9.04
C PRO A 218 26.70 6.76 7.83
N GLY A 219 25.97 7.54 7.03
CA GLY A 219 25.30 7.05 5.82
C GLY A 219 23.87 6.57 6.03
N TYR A 220 23.36 6.50 7.26
CA TYR A 220 21.94 6.26 7.54
C TYR A 220 21.16 7.58 7.52
N ASN A 221 19.88 7.50 7.21
CA ASN A 221 18.91 8.58 7.35
C ASN A 221 18.01 8.34 8.57
N TRP A 222 17.10 9.27 8.85
CA TRP A 222 16.19 9.23 10.00
C TRP A 222 15.35 7.94 10.10
N ALA A 223 15.07 7.24 9.00
CA ALA A 223 14.34 5.97 9.04
C ALA A 223 15.16 4.86 9.72
N GLY A 224 16.49 4.99 9.75
CA GLY A 224 17.40 4.12 10.49
C GLY A 224 17.44 4.38 12.00
N LEU A 225 16.70 5.34 12.55
CA LEU A 225 16.71 5.65 14.00
C LEU A 225 16.08 4.56 14.88
N THR A 226 15.58 3.47 14.28
CA THR A 226 14.75 2.47 14.94
C THR A 226 15.47 1.15 15.16
N ASP A 227 16.32 1.08 16.18
CA ASP A 227 16.64 -0.21 16.78
C ASP A 227 15.39 -0.69 17.54
N PHE A 228 14.68 -1.69 17.02
CA PHE A 228 13.55 -2.25 17.75
C PHE A 228 14.03 -2.92 19.05
N ALA A 229 13.18 -2.89 20.08
CA ALA A 229 13.38 -3.78 21.22
C ALA A 229 13.44 -5.22 20.71
N ARG A 230 14.19 -6.09 21.39
CA ARG A 230 14.37 -7.47 20.90
C ARG A 230 13.02 -8.16 20.71
N ASP A 231 12.11 -7.98 21.65
CA ASP A 231 10.81 -8.64 21.62
C ASP A 231 9.94 -8.11 20.47
N ASP A 232 9.89 -6.79 20.26
CA ASP A 232 9.22 -6.17 19.11
C ASP A 232 9.79 -6.66 17.77
N PHE A 233 11.13 -6.75 17.67
CA PHE A 233 11.80 -7.25 16.47
C PHE A 233 11.45 -8.70 16.15
N LEU A 234 11.42 -9.56 17.18
CA LEU A 234 11.04 -10.96 17.02
C LEU A 234 9.55 -11.10 16.70
N GLU A 235 8.69 -10.25 17.27
CA GLU A 235 7.26 -10.22 16.95
C GLU A 235 7.01 -9.80 15.49
N ILE A 236 7.71 -8.79 14.99
CA ILE A 236 7.61 -8.37 13.57
C ILE A 236 8.01 -9.53 12.65
N ASN A 237 9.14 -10.18 12.91
CA ASN A 237 9.58 -11.32 12.11
C ASN A 237 8.67 -12.55 12.26
N SER A 238 8.00 -12.70 13.41
CA SER A 238 6.99 -13.74 13.64
C SER A 238 5.77 -13.55 12.73
N ARG A 239 5.36 -12.30 12.46
CA ARG A 239 4.31 -11.99 11.48
C ARG A 239 4.78 -12.26 10.05
N TYR A 240 6.02 -11.93 9.71
CA TYR A 240 6.58 -12.26 8.40
C TYR A 240 6.60 -13.76 8.10
N LEU A 241 6.62 -14.60 9.15
CA LEU A 241 6.58 -16.04 8.99
C LEU A 241 5.25 -16.54 8.37
N GLU A 242 4.15 -15.79 8.54
CA GLU A 242 2.84 -16.11 7.96
C GLU A 242 2.90 -16.25 6.43
N ASN A 243 3.74 -15.46 5.75
CA ASN A 243 3.91 -15.54 4.30
C ASN A 243 4.39 -16.92 3.80
N PHE A 244 4.99 -17.72 4.69
CA PHE A 244 5.59 -19.02 4.38
C PHE A 244 4.75 -20.20 4.90
N ASP A 245 3.63 -19.94 5.59
CA ASP A 245 2.74 -20.96 6.14
C ASP A 245 1.60 -21.26 5.14
N PRO A 246 1.51 -22.48 4.58
CA PRO A 246 0.40 -22.84 3.70
C PRO A 246 -0.99 -22.71 4.34
N GLN A 247 -1.09 -22.75 5.67
CA GLN A 247 -2.36 -22.62 6.40
C GLN A 247 -2.91 -21.20 6.36
N GLU A 248 -2.05 -20.19 6.19
CA GLU A 248 -2.42 -18.78 6.14
C GLU A 248 -2.85 -18.33 4.74
N LEU A 249 -2.68 -19.17 3.71
CA LEU A 249 -3.02 -18.81 2.33
C LEU A 249 -4.43 -18.23 2.13
N PRO A 250 -5.51 -18.77 2.74
CA PRO A 250 -6.84 -18.15 2.61
C PRO A 250 -6.86 -16.68 3.05
N ALA A 251 -6.16 -16.33 4.13
CA ALA A 251 -6.06 -14.96 4.63
C ALA A 251 -5.16 -14.09 3.74
N LEU A 252 -4.15 -14.68 3.09
CA LEU A 252 -3.19 -13.98 2.22
C LEU A 252 -3.70 -13.75 0.79
N LEU A 253 -4.81 -14.37 0.37
CA LEU A 253 -5.35 -14.26 -0.98
C LEU A 253 -5.55 -12.80 -1.45
N PRO A 254 -6.07 -11.86 -0.62
CA PRO A 254 -6.18 -10.46 -1.01
C PRO A 254 -4.83 -9.77 -1.26
N GLY A 255 -3.76 -10.19 -0.57
CA GLY A 255 -2.41 -9.71 -0.83
C GLY A 255 -1.91 -10.16 -2.21
N TYR A 256 -2.09 -11.44 -2.52
CA TYR A 256 -1.75 -11.97 -3.85
C TYR A 256 -2.61 -11.40 -4.98
N GLU A 257 -3.85 -11.01 -4.70
CA GLU A 257 -4.66 -10.25 -5.65
C GLU A 257 -4.01 -8.91 -5.99
N GLN A 258 -3.50 -8.16 -5.00
CA GLN A 258 -2.83 -6.89 -5.26
C GLN A 258 -1.53 -7.08 -6.05
N VAL A 259 -0.78 -8.15 -5.80
CA VAL A 259 0.37 -8.54 -6.63
C VAL A 259 -0.06 -8.84 -8.06
N MET A 260 -1.12 -9.63 -8.27
CA MET A 260 -1.65 -9.90 -9.60
C MET A 260 -2.03 -8.60 -10.33
N LEU A 261 -2.70 -7.67 -9.64
CA LEU A 261 -3.06 -6.37 -10.20
C LEU A 261 -1.83 -5.52 -10.52
N LEU A 262 -0.77 -5.60 -9.73
CA LEU A 262 0.53 -4.98 -10.02
C LEU A 262 1.16 -5.59 -11.27
N MET A 263 1.14 -6.92 -11.42
CA MET A 263 1.64 -7.61 -12.61
C MET A 263 0.89 -7.18 -13.87
N GLN A 264 -0.45 -7.21 -13.84
CA GLN A 264 -1.27 -6.72 -14.96
C GLN A 264 -1.02 -5.24 -15.26
N HIS A 265 -0.77 -4.43 -14.24
CA HIS A 265 -0.40 -3.03 -14.41
C HIS A 265 0.95 -2.91 -15.11
N ALA A 266 1.97 -3.63 -14.65
CA ALA A 266 3.31 -3.67 -15.26
C ALA A 266 3.29 -4.16 -16.71
N GLN A 267 2.53 -5.21 -17.01
CA GLN A 267 2.37 -5.76 -18.37
C GLN A 267 1.89 -4.70 -19.37
N ARG A 268 0.91 -3.87 -18.98
CA ARG A 268 0.40 -2.79 -19.86
C ARG A 268 1.46 -1.76 -20.24
N PHE A 269 2.42 -1.49 -19.35
CA PHE A 269 3.53 -0.58 -19.66
C PHE A 269 4.58 -1.26 -20.53
N SER A 270 4.84 -2.56 -20.30
CA SER A 270 5.68 -3.37 -21.20
C SER A 270 5.13 -3.40 -22.63
N GLU A 271 3.81 -3.59 -22.79
CA GLU A 271 3.10 -3.55 -24.08
C GLU A 271 3.18 -2.18 -24.79
N GLN A 272 3.40 -1.10 -24.04
CA GLN A 272 3.61 0.25 -24.57
C GLN A 272 5.08 0.51 -24.96
N GLY A 273 5.94 -0.51 -24.84
CA GLY A 273 7.37 -0.41 -25.12
C GLY A 273 8.19 0.21 -23.99
N ILE A 274 7.62 0.39 -22.80
CA ILE A 274 8.36 0.85 -21.62
C ILE A 274 8.87 -0.40 -20.89
N PRO A 275 10.18 -0.65 -20.80
CA PRO A 275 10.72 -1.77 -20.04
C PRO A 275 10.33 -1.67 -18.56
N VAL A 276 9.80 -2.77 -18.02
CA VAL A 276 9.38 -2.89 -16.62
C VAL A 276 10.07 -4.07 -15.97
N ALA A 277 10.51 -3.88 -14.72
CA ALA A 277 11.05 -4.93 -13.87
C ALA A 277 10.31 -4.97 -12.52
N VAL A 278 10.12 -6.19 -12.02
CA VAL A 278 9.65 -6.47 -10.67
C VAL A 278 10.73 -7.27 -9.96
N ALA A 279 11.29 -6.70 -8.90
CA ALA A 279 12.28 -7.33 -8.03
C ALA A 279 11.58 -7.89 -6.80
N ILE A 280 11.93 -9.12 -6.39
CA ILE A 280 11.50 -9.69 -5.13
C ILE A 280 12.62 -9.54 -4.08
N GLY A 281 12.34 -8.79 -3.03
CA GLY A 281 13.24 -8.57 -1.89
C GLY A 281 13.02 -9.59 -0.77
N PRO A 282 14.06 -10.28 -0.27
CA PRO A 282 13.92 -11.27 0.79
C PRO A 282 13.78 -10.62 2.17
N SER A 283 12.97 -11.23 3.02
CA SER A 283 12.95 -10.91 4.46
C SER A 283 14.19 -11.46 5.17
N GLU A 284 14.53 -10.91 6.35
CA GLU A 284 15.70 -11.36 7.11
C GLU A 284 15.60 -12.84 7.50
N ILE A 285 14.41 -13.36 7.84
CA ILE A 285 14.21 -14.78 8.18
C ILE A 285 14.46 -15.76 7.02
N GLN A 286 14.45 -15.29 5.77
CA GLN A 286 14.85 -16.10 4.62
C GLN A 286 16.38 -16.18 4.46
N VAL A 287 17.11 -15.17 4.94
CA VAL A 287 18.56 -15.05 4.78
C VAL A 287 19.31 -15.52 6.03
N ASN A 288 18.80 -15.19 7.21
CA ASN A 288 19.40 -15.42 8.51
C ASN A 288 18.79 -16.65 9.20
N ASP A 289 19.45 -17.79 9.04
CA ASP A 289 19.02 -19.08 9.63
C ASP A 289 18.96 -19.00 11.18
N GLY A 290 19.81 -18.18 11.81
CA GLY A 290 19.81 -17.98 13.27
C GLY A 290 18.53 -17.27 13.74
N LEU A 291 18.18 -16.14 13.10
CA LEU A 291 16.95 -15.42 13.39
C LEU A 291 15.71 -16.28 13.15
N ARG A 292 15.68 -17.04 12.03
CA ARG A 292 14.56 -17.94 11.73
C ARG A 292 14.35 -18.96 12.86
N ASN A 293 15.42 -19.57 13.35
CA ASN A 293 15.34 -20.53 14.46
C ASN A 293 14.84 -19.88 15.76
N GLU A 294 15.24 -18.63 16.04
CA GLU A 294 14.73 -17.89 17.21
C GLU A 294 13.22 -17.61 17.10
N VAL A 295 12.75 -17.19 15.92
CA VAL A 295 11.32 -16.91 15.66
C VAL A 295 10.48 -18.19 15.78
N LEU A 296 10.95 -19.30 15.18
CA LEU A 296 10.29 -20.60 15.28
C LEU A 296 10.19 -21.07 16.74
N ALA A 297 11.27 -20.91 17.52
CA ALA A 297 11.28 -21.27 18.93
C ALA A 297 10.31 -20.41 19.75
N LEU A 298 10.20 -19.11 19.47
CA LEU A 298 9.27 -18.19 20.12
C LEU A 298 7.81 -18.64 19.93
N GLN A 299 7.46 -19.11 18.73
CA GLN A 299 6.11 -19.57 18.40
C GLN A 299 5.86 -21.05 18.71
N SER A 300 6.86 -21.79 19.21
CA SER A 300 6.80 -23.25 19.39
C SER A 300 6.43 -24.00 18.10
N ARG A 301 6.86 -23.50 16.94
CA ARG A 301 6.63 -24.08 15.60
C ARG A 301 7.90 -24.78 15.09
N GLN A 302 7.75 -25.69 14.13
CA GLN A 302 8.85 -26.42 13.48
C GLN A 302 9.09 -25.92 12.05
N GLN A 303 10.33 -26.04 11.57
CA GLN A 303 10.70 -25.55 10.23
C GLN A 303 9.96 -26.28 9.09
N ASP A 304 9.61 -27.55 9.27
CA ASP A 304 8.93 -28.36 8.25
C ASP A 304 7.46 -27.96 8.03
N GLU A 305 6.92 -27.08 8.89
CA GLU A 305 5.60 -26.47 8.72
C GLU A 305 5.58 -25.31 7.72
N PHE A 306 6.77 -24.82 7.31
CA PHE A 306 6.91 -23.64 6.45
C PHE A 306 7.61 -23.97 5.13
N ASP A 307 7.13 -23.36 4.04
CA ASP A 307 7.80 -23.32 2.74
C ASP A 307 8.37 -21.91 2.53
N MET A 308 9.67 -21.75 2.81
CA MET A 308 10.36 -20.45 2.72
C MET A 308 10.45 -19.87 1.30
N GLN A 309 10.00 -20.61 0.27
CA GLN A 309 9.90 -20.17 -1.12
C GLN A 309 8.45 -20.03 -1.60
N LEU A 310 7.47 -20.32 -0.75
CA LEU A 310 6.05 -20.29 -1.11
C LEU A 310 5.62 -18.96 -1.75
N PRO A 311 5.91 -17.79 -1.18
CA PRO A 311 5.44 -16.54 -1.78
C PRO A 311 6.12 -16.28 -3.12
N GLN A 312 7.41 -16.58 -3.28
CA GLN A 312 8.12 -16.46 -4.57
C GLN A 312 7.51 -17.34 -5.64
N ARG A 313 7.16 -18.59 -5.30
CA ARG A 313 6.53 -19.53 -6.23
C ARG A 313 5.14 -19.06 -6.65
N ILE A 314 4.36 -18.53 -5.72
CA ILE A 314 3.04 -17.96 -6.02
C ILE A 314 3.18 -16.73 -6.93
N ILE A 315 4.08 -15.79 -6.60
CA ILE A 315 4.34 -14.59 -7.41
C ILE A 315 4.82 -14.98 -8.82
N SER A 316 5.68 -15.99 -8.93
CA SER A 316 6.16 -16.50 -10.22
C SER A 316 5.01 -17.08 -11.08
N GLN A 317 4.03 -17.75 -10.47
CA GLN A 317 2.85 -18.22 -11.20
C GLN A 317 1.95 -17.06 -11.65
N LEU A 318 1.77 -16.05 -10.81
CA LEU A 318 1.01 -14.84 -11.17
C LEU A 318 1.69 -14.09 -12.32
N HIS A 319 3.02 -13.93 -12.26
CA HIS A 319 3.82 -13.34 -13.33
C HIS A 319 3.68 -14.09 -14.64
N ALA A 320 3.87 -15.42 -14.63
CA ALA A 320 3.75 -16.24 -15.85
C ALA A 320 2.36 -16.15 -16.49
N GLN A 321 1.31 -15.90 -15.69
CA GLN A 321 -0.07 -15.79 -16.17
C GLN A 321 -0.45 -14.37 -16.63
N HIS A 322 0.05 -13.33 -15.95
CA HIS A 322 -0.47 -11.97 -16.07
C HIS A 322 0.53 -10.95 -16.60
N ALA A 323 1.82 -11.29 -16.62
CA ALA A 323 2.89 -10.36 -17.02
C ALA A 323 4.12 -11.04 -17.64
N PRO A 324 3.97 -11.96 -18.62
CA PRO A 324 5.08 -12.73 -19.17
C PRO A 324 6.18 -11.86 -19.82
N ASP A 325 5.86 -10.64 -20.24
CA ASP A 325 6.82 -9.71 -20.87
C ASP A 325 7.50 -8.78 -19.87
N VAL A 326 7.16 -8.88 -18.58
CA VAL A 326 7.78 -8.09 -17.51
C VAL A 326 8.98 -8.87 -16.97
N THR A 327 10.10 -8.18 -16.70
CA THR A 327 11.27 -8.82 -16.08
C THR A 327 10.96 -9.11 -14.61
N LEU A 328 10.86 -10.38 -14.21
CA LEU A 328 10.73 -10.78 -12.81
C LEU A 328 12.04 -11.41 -12.33
N PHE A 329 12.56 -10.99 -11.18
CA PHE A 329 13.71 -11.63 -10.56
C PHE A 329 13.63 -11.66 -9.04
N ASP A 330 14.19 -12.72 -8.46
CA ASP A 330 14.22 -12.96 -7.02
C ASP A 330 15.63 -12.84 -6.46
N MET A 331 15.83 -11.92 -5.51
CA MET A 331 17.13 -11.66 -4.90
C MET A 331 17.47 -12.63 -3.75
N THR A 332 16.52 -13.46 -3.31
CA THR A 332 16.65 -14.31 -2.11
C THR A 332 17.90 -15.21 -2.17
N ALA A 333 18.10 -15.90 -3.29
CA ALA A 333 19.26 -16.78 -3.46
C ALA A 333 20.59 -16.02 -3.47
N GLY A 334 20.62 -14.80 -4.03
CA GLY A 334 21.79 -13.94 -4.05
C GLY A 334 22.16 -13.42 -2.65
N PHE A 335 21.16 -12.96 -1.88
CA PHE A 335 21.34 -12.52 -0.50
C PHE A 335 21.86 -13.65 0.40
N ARG A 336 21.25 -14.83 0.32
CA ARG A 336 21.70 -16.00 1.11
C ARG A 336 23.12 -16.41 0.77
N ALA A 337 23.44 -16.53 -0.52
CA ALA A 337 24.78 -16.92 -0.96
C ALA A 337 25.84 -15.92 -0.49
N HIS A 338 25.56 -14.62 -0.60
CA HIS A 338 26.47 -13.58 -0.13
C HIS A 338 26.66 -13.65 1.39
N ALA A 339 25.57 -13.66 2.18
CA ALA A 339 25.64 -13.72 3.63
C ALA A 339 26.41 -14.96 4.13
N GLN A 340 26.23 -16.11 3.49
CA GLN A 340 26.97 -17.32 3.81
C GLN A 340 28.46 -17.23 3.45
N ALA A 341 28.79 -16.62 2.31
CA ALA A 341 30.16 -16.51 1.83
C ALA A 341 30.99 -15.51 2.64
N THR A 342 30.38 -14.41 3.08
CA THR A 342 31.09 -13.32 3.77
C THR A 342 30.93 -13.35 5.29
N GLY A 343 29.87 -13.98 5.79
CA GLY A 343 29.46 -13.89 7.20
C GLY A 343 28.95 -12.51 7.61
N SER A 344 28.74 -11.60 6.66
CA SER A 344 28.26 -10.25 6.90
C SER A 344 26.76 -10.23 7.20
N SER A 345 26.33 -9.34 8.09
CA SER A 345 24.93 -8.92 8.13
C SER A 345 24.61 -8.17 6.84
N LEU A 346 23.42 -8.40 6.29
CA LEU A 346 22.85 -7.62 5.18
C LEU A 346 21.70 -6.73 5.66
N PHE A 347 21.40 -6.81 6.95
CA PHE A 347 20.26 -6.17 7.60
C PHE A 347 20.75 -5.29 8.75
N PHE A 348 20.13 -4.14 8.89
CA PHE A 348 20.41 -3.22 9.97
C PHE A 348 19.91 -3.80 11.29
N ARG A 349 20.69 -3.58 12.35
CA ARG A 349 20.57 -4.29 13.61
C ARG A 349 19.15 -4.16 14.19
N ARG A 350 18.41 -5.27 14.24
CA ARG A 350 17.03 -5.31 14.77
C ARG A 350 16.13 -4.24 14.17
N ASN A 351 16.23 -4.02 12.86
CA ASN A 351 15.49 -2.98 12.16
C ASN A 351 14.75 -3.51 10.93
N THR A 352 14.84 -4.80 10.60
CA THR A 352 14.26 -5.45 9.41
C THR A 352 14.75 -4.93 8.05
N HIS A 353 15.17 -3.67 7.94
CA HIS A 353 15.66 -3.08 6.70
C HIS A 353 17.08 -3.51 6.37
N TRP A 354 17.44 -3.43 5.11
CA TRP A 354 18.81 -3.66 4.66
C TRP A 354 19.77 -2.60 5.20
N ASP A 355 20.96 -3.04 5.59
CA ASP A 355 22.06 -2.13 5.89
C ASP A 355 22.73 -1.64 4.61
N LYS A 356 23.88 -0.98 4.75
CA LYS A 356 24.69 -0.51 3.61
C LYS A 356 25.06 -1.66 2.66
N GLU A 357 25.43 -2.81 3.18
CA GLU A 357 25.88 -3.95 2.36
C GLU A 357 24.69 -4.63 1.69
N GLY A 358 23.55 -4.76 2.39
CA GLY A 358 22.30 -5.24 1.79
C GLY A 358 21.81 -4.35 0.65
N ASN A 359 21.84 -3.01 0.81
CA ASN A 359 21.49 -2.08 -0.28
C ASN A 359 22.47 -2.18 -1.47
N ARG A 360 23.78 -2.36 -1.19
CA ARG A 360 24.80 -2.56 -2.22
C ARG A 360 24.56 -3.83 -3.03
N LEU A 361 24.27 -4.94 -2.34
CA LEU A 361 23.97 -6.22 -2.97
C LEU A 361 22.67 -6.17 -3.76
N ALA A 362 21.62 -5.53 -3.23
CA ALA A 362 20.37 -5.31 -3.96
C ALA A 362 20.64 -4.57 -5.28
N ALA A 363 21.36 -3.44 -5.23
CA ALA A 363 21.71 -2.68 -6.43
C ALA A 363 22.46 -3.54 -7.46
N GLU A 364 23.43 -4.34 -7.02
CA GLU A 364 24.20 -5.24 -7.88
C GLU A 364 23.33 -6.29 -8.59
N LEU A 365 22.46 -6.97 -7.84
CA LEU A 365 21.57 -7.99 -8.37
C LEU A 365 20.54 -7.37 -9.32
N ILE A 366 19.89 -6.27 -8.92
CA ILE A 366 18.91 -5.54 -9.75
C ILE A 366 19.58 -5.03 -11.04
N GLY A 367 20.77 -4.42 -10.91
CA GLY A 367 21.51 -3.86 -12.02
C GLY A 367 21.92 -4.92 -13.04
N ARG A 368 22.34 -6.10 -12.58
CA ARG A 368 22.65 -7.23 -13.47
C ARG A 368 21.43 -7.64 -14.30
N GLU A 369 20.28 -7.81 -13.66
CA GLU A 369 19.06 -8.24 -14.36
C GLU A 369 18.56 -7.17 -15.34
N ILE A 370 18.59 -5.89 -14.94
CA ILE A 370 18.24 -4.77 -15.83
C ILE A 370 19.16 -4.69 -17.05
N ARG A 371 20.48 -4.82 -16.87
CA ARG A 371 21.44 -4.81 -17.99
C ARG A 371 21.21 -5.93 -18.99
N SER A 372 20.93 -7.12 -18.47
CA SER A 372 20.61 -8.29 -19.28
C SER A 372 19.30 -8.10 -20.04
N ALA A 373 18.22 -7.79 -19.32
CA ALA A 373 16.87 -7.78 -19.88
C ALA A 373 16.61 -6.56 -20.79
N TRP A 374 17.09 -5.38 -20.44
CA TRP A 374 16.72 -4.14 -21.14
C TRP A 374 17.75 -3.69 -22.16
N PHE A 375 19.02 -4.06 -21.96
CA PHE A 375 20.14 -3.58 -22.78
C PHE A 375 20.91 -4.71 -23.49
N GLY A 376 20.47 -5.97 -23.34
CA GLY A 376 21.05 -7.12 -24.04
C GLY A 376 22.51 -7.39 -23.68
N GLN A 377 23.01 -6.84 -22.57
CA GLN A 377 24.37 -7.09 -22.12
C GLN A 377 24.46 -8.45 -21.41
N PRO A 378 25.52 -9.25 -21.63
CA PRO A 378 25.65 -10.52 -20.94
C PRO A 378 25.65 -10.30 -19.42
N GLY A 379 24.79 -11.00 -18.68
CA GLY A 379 24.78 -11.02 -17.22
C GLY A 379 25.99 -11.74 -16.59
N ASN A 380 27.12 -11.82 -17.29
CA ASN A 380 28.27 -12.65 -16.94
C ASN A 380 29.07 -12.03 -15.79
N ASP A 381 28.79 -12.46 -14.56
CA ASP A 381 29.79 -12.47 -13.49
C ASP A 381 29.82 -13.87 -12.82
N PRO A 382 30.96 -14.58 -12.74
CA PRO A 382 31.08 -15.91 -12.14
C PRO A 382 30.89 -15.96 -10.61
N ALA A 383 30.60 -14.82 -9.97
CA ALA A 383 30.54 -14.69 -8.51
C ALA A 383 29.37 -15.45 -7.85
N THR A 384 28.37 -15.88 -8.62
CA THR A 384 27.35 -16.82 -8.14
C THR A 384 27.83 -18.25 -8.37
N GLY A 385 28.67 -18.75 -7.46
CA GLY A 385 28.81 -20.20 -7.27
C GLY A 385 27.44 -20.87 -7.05
N PRO A 386 27.36 -22.21 -7.06
CA PRO A 386 26.08 -22.92 -6.99
C PRO A 386 25.20 -22.35 -5.88
N HIS A 387 24.14 -21.65 -6.27
CA HIS A 387 23.18 -21.04 -5.36
C HIS A 387 22.72 -22.13 -4.40
N GLN A 388 23.03 -21.99 -3.12
CA GLN A 388 22.43 -22.85 -2.12
C GLN A 388 20.97 -22.43 -2.05
N ALA A 389 20.12 -23.15 -2.80
CA ALA A 389 18.67 -22.98 -2.73
C ALA A 389 18.26 -23.02 -1.26
N LEU A 390 17.25 -22.23 -0.88
CA LEU A 390 16.58 -22.42 0.40
C LEU A 390 16.26 -23.91 0.54
N PRO A 391 16.28 -24.47 1.76
CA PRO A 391 15.85 -25.85 1.97
C PRO A 391 14.50 -26.04 1.28
N SER A 392 14.51 -26.78 0.18
CA SER A 392 13.35 -26.97 -0.67
C SER A 392 12.44 -27.94 0.04
N ASN A 393 11.55 -27.41 0.89
CA ASN A 393 10.44 -28.15 1.46
C ASN A 393 9.15 -27.63 0.81
N PRO A 394 8.93 -27.86 -0.50
CA PRO A 394 7.72 -27.41 -1.15
C PRO A 394 6.52 -28.14 -0.54
N LEU A 395 5.79 -27.45 0.33
CA LEU A 395 4.62 -28.01 1.02
C LEU A 395 3.40 -28.08 0.10
N LEU A 396 3.37 -27.23 -0.93
CA LEU A 396 2.37 -27.24 -1.99
C LEU A 396 3.01 -27.52 -3.34
N SER A 397 2.35 -28.34 -4.14
CA SER A 397 2.66 -28.51 -5.56
C SER A 397 2.23 -27.30 -6.38
N ASP A 398 2.82 -27.13 -7.56
CA ASP A 398 2.41 -26.05 -8.48
C ASP A 398 0.95 -26.16 -8.90
N GLN A 399 0.39 -27.38 -8.94
CA GLN A 399 -1.03 -27.59 -9.20
C GLN A 399 -1.91 -27.09 -8.04
N GLN A 400 -1.52 -27.33 -6.80
CA GLN A 400 -2.23 -26.81 -5.63
C GLN A 400 -2.17 -25.28 -5.58
N ILE A 401 -1.02 -24.68 -5.91
CA ILE A 401 -0.91 -23.21 -6.05
C ILE A 401 -1.87 -22.71 -7.14
N ARG A 402 -1.92 -23.35 -8.32
CA ARG A 402 -2.88 -22.97 -9.37
C ARG A 402 -4.34 -23.08 -8.92
N GLN A 403 -4.68 -24.10 -8.13
CA GLN A 403 -6.03 -24.26 -7.56
C GLN A 403 -6.34 -23.15 -6.56
N TYR A 404 -5.39 -22.80 -5.70
CA TYR A 404 -5.49 -21.69 -4.77
C TYR A 404 -5.69 -20.34 -5.49
N LEU A 405 -4.99 -20.10 -6.60
CA LEU A 405 -5.11 -18.88 -7.40
C LEU A 405 -6.32 -18.88 -8.38
N ALA A 406 -7.03 -20.00 -8.51
CA ALA A 406 -8.14 -20.12 -9.46
C ALA A 406 -9.24 -19.05 -9.28
N PRO A 407 -9.61 -18.64 -8.05
CA PRO A 407 -10.57 -17.55 -7.85
C PRO A 407 -10.14 -16.23 -8.52
N LEU A 408 -8.86 -15.85 -8.41
CA LEU A 408 -8.31 -14.62 -9.01
C LEU A 408 -8.40 -14.63 -10.53
N ASN A 409 -8.13 -15.78 -11.14
CA ASN A 409 -8.14 -15.96 -12.58
C ASN A 409 -9.55 -15.96 -13.18
N ARG A 410 -10.56 -16.48 -12.47
CA ARG A 410 -11.96 -16.40 -12.91
C ARG A 410 -12.45 -14.96 -12.97
N PHE A 411 -12.05 -14.16 -12.00
CA PHE A 411 -12.48 -12.77 -11.87
C PHE A 411 -11.94 -11.86 -12.99
N HIS A 412 -10.72 -12.10 -13.46
CA HIS A 412 -10.07 -11.27 -14.47
C HIS A 412 -10.14 -11.85 -15.90
N GLY A 413 -10.54 -13.12 -16.05
CA GLY A 413 -10.73 -13.80 -17.34
C GLY A 413 -12.18 -13.92 -17.82
N GLY A 414 -13.16 -13.52 -16.99
CA GLY A 414 -14.59 -13.77 -17.19
C GLY A 414 -15.35 -12.83 -18.15
N GLY A 415 -14.65 -12.08 -19.01
CA GLY A 415 -15.30 -11.14 -19.93
C GLY A 415 -15.79 -9.85 -19.26
N PHE A 416 -15.29 -9.52 -18.07
CA PHE A 416 -15.53 -8.25 -17.40
C PHE A 416 -14.32 -7.83 -16.55
N LYS A 417 -14.30 -6.57 -16.10
CA LYS A 417 -13.20 -5.95 -15.34
C LYS A 417 -13.78 -5.11 -14.22
N VAL A 418 -13.27 -5.27 -13.00
CA VAL A 418 -13.66 -4.44 -11.86
C VAL A 418 -12.54 -3.47 -11.49
N THR A 419 -12.90 -2.23 -11.18
CA THR A 419 -11.98 -1.15 -10.78
C THR A 419 -12.59 -0.34 -9.64
N GLY A 420 -11.75 0.42 -8.92
CA GLY A 420 -12.21 1.33 -7.86
C GLY A 420 -12.56 0.66 -6.53
N ALA A 421 -12.62 -0.68 -6.49
CA ALA A 421 -12.71 -1.46 -5.26
C ALA A 421 -11.34 -1.89 -4.75
N VAL A 422 -11.20 -1.92 -3.43
CA VAL A 422 -10.18 -2.67 -2.70
C VAL A 422 -10.72 -4.08 -2.53
N ARG A 423 -9.89 -5.08 -2.87
CA ARG A 423 -10.28 -6.49 -2.93
C ARG A 423 -11.41 -6.79 -3.91
N PRO A 424 -11.25 -6.46 -5.20
CA PRO A 424 -12.33 -6.62 -6.16
C PRO A 424 -12.86 -8.05 -6.24
N ILE A 425 -12.03 -9.09 -6.00
CA ILE A 425 -12.48 -10.49 -5.97
C ILE A 425 -13.65 -10.75 -5.02
N HIS A 426 -13.64 -10.10 -3.86
CA HIS A 426 -14.70 -10.24 -2.86
C HIS A 426 -16.05 -9.73 -3.37
N LEU A 427 -16.10 -8.94 -4.45
CA LEU A 427 -17.37 -8.47 -5.00
C LEU A 427 -18.17 -9.56 -5.69
N LEU A 428 -17.56 -10.59 -6.26
CA LEU A 428 -18.24 -11.47 -7.23
C LEU A 428 -18.00 -12.96 -6.99
N ASP A 429 -17.34 -13.31 -5.90
CA ASP A 429 -16.98 -14.69 -5.64
C ASP A 429 -18.17 -15.53 -5.15
N GLY A 430 -19.23 -14.92 -4.59
CA GLY A 430 -20.37 -15.60 -3.96
C GLY A 430 -19.95 -16.64 -2.91
N ILE A 431 -18.70 -16.58 -2.46
CA ILE A 431 -18.03 -17.60 -1.68
C ILE A 431 -17.21 -16.87 -0.64
N SER A 432 -17.84 -16.58 0.49
CA SER A 432 -17.21 -16.74 1.80
C SER A 432 -18.15 -16.31 2.92
N ASP A 433 -18.34 -17.23 3.87
CA ASP A 433 -18.97 -17.04 5.17
C ASP A 433 -18.03 -16.38 6.19
N GLN A 434 -16.90 -15.80 5.73
CA GLN A 434 -15.96 -15.09 6.58
C GLN A 434 -16.44 -13.66 6.85
N PRO A 435 -16.39 -13.20 8.12
CA PRO A 435 -16.83 -11.85 8.50
C PRO A 435 -16.04 -10.71 7.83
N ASP A 436 -14.87 -11.00 7.25
CA ASP A 436 -13.99 -10.02 6.59
C ASP A 436 -14.05 -10.05 5.04
N ASN A 437 -15.05 -10.73 4.47
CA ASN A 437 -15.24 -10.83 3.02
C ASN A 437 -16.05 -9.65 2.45
N TRP A 438 -15.40 -8.50 2.32
CA TRP A 438 -16.01 -7.33 1.71
C TRP A 438 -14.99 -6.62 0.84
N ALA A 439 -15.48 -6.06 -0.27
CA ALA A 439 -14.76 -5.09 -1.04
C ALA A 439 -15.07 -3.68 -0.53
N ILE A 440 -14.10 -2.80 -0.70
CA ILE A 440 -14.10 -1.47 -0.08
C ILE A 440 -13.96 -0.42 -1.15
N ALA A 441 -14.73 0.66 -1.07
CA ALA A 441 -14.49 1.84 -1.88
C ALA A 441 -14.57 3.09 -1.00
N PRO A 442 -13.61 4.03 -1.07
CA PRO A 442 -13.75 5.32 -0.43
C PRO A 442 -15.06 5.98 -0.83
N LEU A 443 -15.76 6.64 0.09
CA LEU A 443 -16.94 7.42 -0.26
C LEU A 443 -16.55 8.50 -1.29
N GLY A 444 -17.39 8.68 -2.30
CA GLY A 444 -17.15 9.53 -3.48
C GLY A 444 -16.32 8.86 -4.58
N SER A 445 -15.68 7.72 -4.30
CA SER A 445 -15.00 6.90 -5.31
C SER A 445 -15.91 5.80 -5.81
N ALA A 446 -15.83 5.51 -7.11
CA ALA A 446 -16.75 4.61 -7.76
C ALA A 446 -16.15 3.22 -8.00
N VAL A 447 -16.82 2.17 -7.54
CA VAL A 447 -16.58 0.79 -7.98
C VAL A 447 -17.20 0.63 -9.35
N SER A 448 -16.38 0.33 -10.37
CA SER A 448 -16.88 0.14 -11.74
C SER A 448 -16.62 -1.27 -12.22
N ILE A 449 -17.66 -1.91 -12.76
CA ILE A 449 -17.62 -3.22 -13.43
C ILE A 449 -17.84 -2.96 -14.92
N SER A 450 -16.82 -3.14 -15.75
CA SER A 450 -16.92 -3.00 -17.21
C SER A 450 -16.97 -4.37 -17.87
N PHE A 451 -17.88 -4.57 -18.81
CA PHE A 451 -18.03 -5.82 -19.57
C PHE A 451 -17.24 -5.72 -20.87
N ALA A 452 -16.60 -6.82 -21.28
CA ALA A 452 -15.84 -6.91 -22.53
C ALA A 452 -16.75 -6.77 -23.76
N GLU A 453 -17.99 -7.23 -23.65
CA GLU A 453 -19.08 -6.99 -24.60
C GLU A 453 -20.32 -6.50 -23.83
N PRO A 454 -21.13 -5.60 -24.40
CA PRO A 454 -22.35 -5.14 -23.75
C PRO A 454 -23.30 -6.30 -23.37
N MET A 455 -23.69 -6.37 -22.10
CA MET A 455 -24.50 -7.45 -21.55
C MET A 455 -25.95 -7.01 -21.29
N ALA A 456 -26.93 -7.78 -21.75
CA ALA A 456 -28.34 -7.52 -21.46
C ALA A 456 -28.68 -7.94 -20.02
N LEU A 457 -28.62 -7.01 -19.08
CA LEU A 457 -28.83 -7.28 -17.66
C LEU A 457 -30.30 -7.05 -17.28
N ALA A 458 -30.93 -8.06 -16.68
CA ALA A 458 -32.29 -7.96 -16.14
C ALA A 458 -32.28 -7.22 -14.79
N ALA A 459 -31.35 -7.58 -13.91
CA ALA A 459 -31.22 -6.98 -12.58
C ALA A 459 -29.77 -7.04 -12.09
N VAL A 460 -29.45 -6.16 -11.15
CA VAL A 460 -28.23 -6.16 -10.34
C VAL A 460 -28.63 -6.19 -8.88
N ARG A 461 -28.01 -7.08 -8.11
CA ARG A 461 -28.15 -7.16 -6.66
C ARG A 461 -26.82 -6.76 -6.02
N ILE A 462 -26.88 -5.96 -4.96
CA ILE A 462 -25.73 -5.47 -4.20
C ILE A 462 -25.95 -5.86 -2.75
N HIS A 463 -25.03 -6.60 -2.16
CA HIS A 463 -25.03 -6.96 -0.76
C HIS A 463 -24.09 -6.02 -0.01
N LEU A 464 -24.65 -5.12 0.80
CA LEU A 464 -23.89 -4.18 1.62
C LEU A 464 -23.53 -4.81 2.97
N PHE A 465 -22.36 -4.48 3.51
CA PHE A 465 -21.99 -4.90 4.88
C PHE A 465 -22.80 -4.13 5.93
N ASP A 466 -23.64 -4.83 6.68
CA ASP A 466 -24.49 -4.28 7.74
C ASP A 466 -24.24 -4.94 9.11
N GLY A 467 -23.15 -5.73 9.24
CA GLY A 467 -22.86 -6.53 10.43
C GLY A 467 -22.66 -5.74 11.73
N ASP A 468 -22.43 -4.43 11.64
CA ASP A 468 -22.37 -3.51 12.79
C ASP A 468 -23.56 -2.51 12.84
N GLY A 469 -24.63 -2.78 12.09
CA GLY A 469 -25.83 -1.96 12.02
C GLY A 469 -25.64 -0.65 11.25
N ARG A 470 -24.60 -0.54 10.42
CA ARG A 470 -24.40 0.62 9.55
C ARG A 470 -25.33 0.59 8.35
N HIS A 471 -25.64 1.77 7.85
CA HIS A 471 -26.35 2.00 6.63
C HIS A 471 -25.56 2.90 5.69
N TYR A 472 -25.88 2.84 4.40
CA TYR A 472 -25.21 3.57 3.35
C TYR A 472 -26.17 4.39 2.50
N ARG A 473 -25.68 5.51 1.99
CA ARG A 473 -26.23 6.12 0.78
C ARG A 473 -25.25 5.88 -0.36
N TYR A 474 -25.73 5.46 -1.51
CA TYR A 474 -24.91 5.23 -2.70
C TYR A 474 -25.71 5.54 -3.97
N SER A 475 -25.00 5.74 -5.08
CA SER A 475 -25.57 5.75 -6.43
C SER A 475 -25.15 4.50 -7.20
N LEU A 476 -26.05 3.97 -8.00
CA LEU A 476 -25.84 2.92 -8.99
C LEU A 476 -26.16 3.50 -10.36
N GLU A 477 -25.20 3.43 -11.26
CA GLU A 477 -25.33 3.89 -12.63
C GLU A 477 -24.98 2.75 -13.58
N ALA A 478 -25.65 2.69 -14.73
CA ALA A 478 -25.35 1.76 -15.81
C ALA A 478 -24.98 2.54 -17.06
N GLU A 479 -23.90 2.14 -17.71
CA GLU A 479 -23.48 2.66 -19.00
C GLU A 479 -24.18 1.90 -20.12
N HIS A 480 -24.89 2.66 -20.93
CA HIS A 480 -25.45 2.24 -22.19
C HIS A 480 -24.66 2.88 -23.33
N GLY A 481 -24.83 2.42 -24.57
CA GLY A 481 -24.05 2.92 -25.72
C GLY A 481 -24.15 4.44 -25.99
N ASP A 482 -25.10 5.13 -25.34
CA ASP A 482 -25.37 6.57 -25.41
C ASP A 482 -24.96 7.36 -24.14
N GLY A 483 -24.46 6.69 -23.09
CA GLY A 483 -23.95 7.33 -21.88
C GLY A 483 -24.34 6.62 -20.58
N TRP A 484 -24.10 7.29 -19.45
CA TRP A 484 -24.42 6.79 -18.12
C TRP A 484 -25.84 7.16 -17.71
N GLU A 485 -26.60 6.18 -17.24
CA GLU A 485 -27.95 6.32 -16.70
C GLU A 485 -27.95 5.98 -15.21
N LEU A 486 -28.59 6.83 -14.39
CA LEU A 486 -28.78 6.56 -12.97
C LEU A 486 -29.87 5.50 -12.80
N VAL A 487 -29.48 4.32 -12.32
CA VAL A 487 -30.35 3.16 -12.07
C VAL A 487 -30.97 3.26 -10.68
N ALA A 488 -30.14 3.62 -9.69
CA ALA A 488 -30.56 3.82 -8.31
C ALA A 488 -29.73 4.91 -7.66
N GLY A 489 -30.33 5.63 -6.71
CA GLY A 489 -29.64 6.70 -5.99
C GLY A 489 -30.58 7.82 -5.63
N ALA A 490 -31.60 7.55 -4.82
CA ALA A 490 -32.21 8.65 -4.11
C ALA A 490 -31.18 9.13 -3.07
N PRO A 491 -30.70 10.37 -3.14
CA PRO A 491 -29.79 10.95 -2.15
C PRO A 491 -30.38 10.97 -0.73
N GLU A 492 -31.61 10.51 -0.53
CA GLU A 492 -32.35 10.60 0.72
C GLU A 492 -32.60 9.24 1.40
N THR A 493 -32.30 8.11 0.74
CA THR A 493 -32.60 6.77 1.28
C THR A 493 -31.35 6.04 1.75
N SER A 494 -31.29 5.80 3.05
CA SER A 494 -30.30 4.92 3.68
C SER A 494 -30.61 3.46 3.35
N SER A 495 -29.60 2.67 2.99
CA SER A 495 -29.71 1.27 2.58
C SER A 495 -28.79 0.37 3.43
N GLU A 496 -29.22 -0.87 3.66
CA GLU A 496 -28.45 -1.91 4.36
C GLU A 496 -28.74 -3.29 3.74
N GLY A 497 -27.89 -4.28 4.00
CA GLY A 497 -28.06 -5.64 3.49
C GLY A 497 -28.17 -5.75 1.97
N ALA A 498 -28.98 -6.68 1.49
CA ALA A 498 -29.17 -6.95 0.06
C ALA A 498 -30.14 -5.95 -0.58
N GLN A 499 -29.70 -5.32 -1.67
CA GLN A 499 -30.43 -4.34 -2.47
C GLN A 499 -30.51 -4.82 -3.92
N GLU A 500 -31.68 -4.81 -4.54
CA GLU A 500 -31.86 -5.28 -5.92
C GLU A 500 -32.48 -4.21 -6.81
N TRP A 501 -31.90 -4.03 -7.99
CA TRP A 501 -32.28 -3.01 -8.96
C TRP A 501 -32.50 -3.61 -10.35
N THR A 502 -33.61 -3.25 -10.98
CA THR A 502 -33.97 -3.75 -12.32
C THR A 502 -33.36 -2.87 -13.41
N LEU A 503 -32.73 -3.51 -14.41
CA LEU A 503 -32.07 -2.87 -15.57
C LEU A 503 -32.84 -3.08 -16.89
N ASN A 504 -34.03 -3.67 -16.82
CA ASN A 504 -34.97 -3.89 -17.92
C ASN A 504 -34.42 -4.70 -19.11
N GLY A 505 -33.25 -5.36 -18.97
CA GLY A 505 -32.63 -6.15 -20.02
C GLY A 505 -31.96 -5.30 -21.11
N ARG A 506 -31.73 -4.01 -20.89
CA ARG A 506 -30.97 -3.19 -21.85
C ARG A 506 -29.51 -3.64 -21.85
N PRO A 507 -28.82 -3.65 -23.00
CA PRO A 507 -27.39 -3.88 -23.04
C PRO A 507 -26.64 -2.82 -22.21
N VAL A 508 -25.79 -3.29 -21.30
CA VAL A 508 -24.97 -2.48 -20.40
C VAL A 508 -23.50 -2.78 -20.69
N SER A 509 -22.70 -1.77 -20.97
CA SER A 509 -21.25 -1.88 -21.14
C SER A 509 -20.50 -1.79 -19.81
N ALA A 510 -21.06 -1.09 -18.83
CA ALA A 510 -20.50 -1.01 -17.49
C ALA A 510 -21.53 -0.68 -16.42
N ILE A 511 -21.27 -1.05 -15.18
CA ILE A 511 -22.00 -0.62 -13.99
C ILE A 511 -21.04 0.15 -13.09
N ARG A 512 -21.54 1.18 -12.42
CA ARG A 512 -20.79 1.99 -11.47
C ARG A 512 -21.57 2.18 -10.17
N ILE A 513 -20.93 1.89 -9.04
CA ILE A 513 -21.48 2.06 -7.70
C ILE A 513 -20.61 3.08 -6.95
N THR A 514 -21.20 4.18 -6.50
CA THR A 514 -20.48 5.23 -5.77
C THR A 514 -21.10 5.41 -4.39
N GLY A 515 -20.32 5.15 -3.33
CA GLY A 515 -20.73 5.45 -1.97
C GLY A 515 -20.81 6.96 -1.76
N ILE A 516 -21.86 7.44 -1.10
CA ILE A 516 -22.08 8.87 -0.80
C ILE A 516 -21.89 9.11 0.70
N GLU A 517 -22.53 8.30 1.54
CA GLU A 517 -22.42 8.38 3.00
C GLU A 517 -22.46 6.99 3.65
N SER A 518 -21.92 6.91 4.87
CA SER A 518 -21.96 5.74 5.75
C SER A 518 -22.31 6.19 7.17
N THR A 519 -23.17 5.46 7.87
CA THR A 519 -23.53 5.74 9.28
C THR A 519 -22.59 5.09 10.29
N ALA A 520 -21.48 4.49 9.83
CA ALA A 520 -20.50 3.87 10.68
C ALA A 520 -20.01 4.82 11.79
N ALA A 521 -19.75 4.26 12.98
CA ALA A 521 -19.40 5.05 14.15
C ALA A 521 -18.15 5.91 13.92
N ALA A 522 -18.18 7.15 14.42
CA ALA A 522 -17.03 8.05 14.36
C ALA A 522 -15.82 7.41 15.07
N GLY A 523 -14.75 7.16 14.30
CA GLY A 523 -13.55 6.45 14.78
C GLY A 523 -13.43 5.01 14.29
N SER A 524 -14.44 4.44 13.62
CA SER A 524 -14.29 3.18 12.89
C SER A 524 -13.27 3.36 11.75
N PRO A 525 -12.31 2.42 11.56
CA PRO A 525 -11.35 2.50 10.45
C PRO A 525 -12.04 2.45 9.09
N THR A 526 -13.30 2.00 9.04
CA THR A 526 -14.10 1.86 7.83
C THR A 526 -15.18 2.94 7.67
N ALA A 527 -15.18 3.99 8.49
CA ALA A 527 -16.23 5.01 8.46
C ALA A 527 -16.29 5.83 7.16
N GLY A 528 -15.16 5.99 6.47
CA GLY A 528 -15.05 6.73 5.21
C GLY A 528 -15.31 5.90 3.95
N TYR A 529 -15.93 4.72 4.07
CA TYR A 529 -15.99 3.75 2.98
C TYR A 529 -17.39 3.16 2.77
N LEU A 530 -17.68 2.79 1.52
CA LEU A 530 -18.71 1.85 1.12
C LEU A 530 -18.14 0.43 1.17
N LEU A 531 -18.82 -0.48 1.86
CA LEU A 531 -18.41 -1.88 1.95
C LEU A 531 -19.46 -2.74 1.27
N ILE A 532 -19.02 -3.58 0.33
CA ILE A 532 -19.88 -4.42 -0.49
C ILE A 532 -19.40 -5.87 -0.32
N HIS A 533 -20.26 -6.74 0.20
CA HIS A 533 -20.02 -8.17 0.30
C HIS A 533 -20.08 -8.86 -1.06
N GLU A 534 -21.03 -8.49 -1.90
CA GLU A 534 -21.28 -9.17 -3.16
C GLU A 534 -22.06 -8.28 -4.12
N ILE A 535 -21.84 -8.46 -5.42
CA ILE A 535 -22.61 -7.91 -6.51
C ILE A 535 -23.02 -9.07 -7.41
N GLU A 536 -24.31 -9.38 -7.45
CA GLU A 536 -24.83 -10.35 -8.40
C GLU A 536 -25.48 -9.62 -9.58
N TRP A 537 -25.51 -10.24 -10.75
CA TRP A 537 -26.37 -9.78 -11.83
C TRP A 537 -27.07 -10.93 -12.53
N THR A 538 -28.30 -10.68 -12.96
CA THR A 538 -29.07 -11.63 -13.75
C THR A 538 -29.07 -11.17 -15.20
N GLN A 539 -28.63 -12.02 -16.13
CA GLN A 539 -28.78 -11.75 -17.56
C GLN A 539 -30.22 -12.01 -17.99
N LYS A 540 -30.76 -11.16 -18.87
CA LYS A 540 -32.02 -11.47 -19.56
C LYS A 540 -31.75 -12.61 -20.53
N GLN A 541 -32.34 -13.78 -20.31
CA GLN A 541 -32.28 -14.86 -21.29
C GLN A 541 -32.77 -14.31 -22.62
N ALA A 542 -31.97 -14.47 -23.68
CA ALA A 542 -32.47 -14.22 -25.03
C ALA A 542 -33.72 -15.09 -25.19
N GLU A 543 -34.87 -14.48 -25.48
CA GLU A 543 -36.04 -15.24 -25.90
C GLU A 543 -35.60 -16.04 -27.13
N SER A 544 -35.33 -17.34 -26.93
CA SER A 544 -35.06 -18.26 -28.02
C SER A 544 -36.36 -18.34 -28.81
N GLY A 545 -36.48 -17.51 -29.84
CA GLY A 545 -37.52 -17.63 -30.85
C GLY A 545 -37.35 -18.97 -31.52
N TYR A 546 -38.13 -19.95 -31.06
CA TYR A 546 -38.49 -21.15 -31.81
C TYR A 546 -39.82 -20.89 -32.51
#